data_AF-A0A6A4UIK6-F1
#
_entry.id   AF-A0A6A4UIK6-F1
#
_cell.length_a   1.000
_cell.length_b   1.000
_cell.length_c   1.000
_cell.angle_alpha   90.00
_cell.angle_beta   90.00
_cell.angle_gamma   90.00
#
_symmetry.space_group_name_H-M   'P 1'
#
loop_
_entity.id
_entity.type
_entity.pdbx_description
1 polymer ?
#
loop_
_entity_poly.entity_id
_entity_poly.type
_entity_poly.pdbx_seq_one_letter_code
_entity_poly.pdbx_strand_id
1 'polypeptide(L)'
;MLNNQISLTSSSNISLSNFRAFGGIQMYGGSGNSIQNCNIENNGIYLYNSSPTITGNTIQYCGDGVYADYYSSPKMTNNLLQNNSYGIRCNSGSSPNLSSQFQNSNVIRSNSNDGVYAIYGSNPNLGSGSNGRNSIYSNGTPAISDVYSSYITAANNWWGTATPPPSMFYTFYGSIDHSGELTSNPNYSIKTFDENSTAGIQANLSYKAISDEINEALDKQKDKKYDEAISSLVKSQT
;
A
#
# COMPACT_ATOMS: atom_id res chain seq x y z
N MET A 1 12.03 -2.38 24.04
CA MET A 1 11.45 -1.44 23.06
C MET A 1 10.22 -0.83 23.70
N LEU A 2 10.07 0.50 23.67
CA LEU A 2 8.87 1.18 24.19
C LEU A 2 7.67 0.80 23.31
N ASN A 3 6.65 0.18 23.92
CA ASN A 3 5.35 -0.09 23.28
C ASN A 3 4.62 1.24 23.06
N ASN A 4 4.93 1.93 21.97
CA ASN A 4 4.30 3.19 21.57
C ASN A 4 3.03 2.91 20.75
N GLN A 5 2.06 2.21 21.35
CA GLN A 5 0.74 2.07 20.74
C GLN A 5 0.01 3.40 20.84
N ILE A 6 -0.51 3.89 19.71
CA ILE A 6 -1.33 5.11 19.68
C ILE A 6 -2.79 4.68 19.71
N SER A 7 -3.49 4.96 20.81
CA SER A 7 -4.92 4.67 20.94
C SER A 7 -5.71 5.96 20.91
N LEU A 8 -6.59 6.08 19.92
CA LEU A 8 -7.50 7.20 19.74
C LEU A 8 -8.92 6.73 20.08
N THR A 9 -9.47 7.27 21.16
CA THR A 9 -10.83 7.00 21.61
C THR A 9 -11.67 8.27 21.41
N SER A 10 -12.91 8.12 20.91
CA SER A 10 -13.90 9.18 20.62
C SER A 10 -13.84 9.83 19.22
N SER A 11 -14.94 10.51 18.86
CA SER A 11 -15.20 11.24 17.61
C SER A 11 -14.29 12.46 17.41
N SER A 12 -13.00 12.19 17.34
CA SER A 12 -11.96 13.17 17.12
C SER A 12 -11.71 13.33 15.62
N ASN A 13 -11.26 14.52 15.21
CA ASN A 13 -10.72 14.78 13.87
C ASN A 13 -9.20 14.86 13.97
N ILE A 14 -8.56 13.77 14.39
CA ILE A 14 -7.11 13.73 14.63
C ILE A 14 -6.40 13.35 13.34
N SER A 15 -5.40 14.15 12.96
CA SER A 15 -4.48 13.85 11.86
C SER A 15 -3.16 13.35 12.42
N LEU A 16 -2.88 12.07 12.20
CA LEU A 16 -1.62 11.41 12.47
C LEU A 16 -0.78 11.47 11.20
N SER A 17 0.39 12.13 11.22
CA SER A 17 1.21 12.25 10.01
C SER A 17 2.72 12.27 10.23
N ASN A 18 3.46 11.69 9.29
CA ASN A 18 4.93 11.77 9.18
C ASN A 18 5.71 11.20 10.39
N PHE A 19 5.30 10.05 10.91
CA PHE A 19 6.01 9.39 12.02
C PHE A 19 6.08 7.86 11.88
N ARG A 20 6.86 7.23 12.76
CA ARG A 20 6.97 5.77 12.89
C ARG A 20 6.14 5.24 14.05
N ALA A 21 5.29 4.24 13.81
CA ALA A 21 4.41 3.63 14.81
C ALA A 21 4.73 2.14 15.02
N PHE A 22 5.56 1.80 16.02
CA PHE A 22 5.93 0.40 16.31
C PHE A 22 4.90 -0.36 17.17
N GLY A 23 4.07 0.36 17.93
CA GLY A 23 3.00 -0.24 18.74
C GLY A 23 1.65 -0.30 18.03
N GLY A 24 1.61 0.13 16.76
CA GLY A 24 0.40 0.24 15.97
C GLY A 24 -0.49 1.41 16.36
N ILE A 25 -1.60 1.53 15.63
CA ILE A 25 -2.59 2.59 15.80
C ILE A 25 -3.93 1.91 16.04
N GLN A 26 -4.61 2.26 17.12
CA GLN A 26 -5.96 1.80 17.41
C GLN A 26 -6.91 2.99 17.38
N MET A 27 -8.03 2.85 16.66
CA MET A 27 -9.08 3.86 16.60
C MET A 27 -10.42 3.26 17.00
N TYR A 28 -11.04 3.88 18.00
CA TYR A 28 -12.34 3.49 18.54
C TYR A 28 -13.35 4.62 18.32
N GLY A 29 -14.33 4.37 17.43
CA GLY A 29 -15.31 5.39 17.07
C GLY A 29 -14.75 6.47 16.12
N GLY A 30 -15.66 7.23 15.51
CA GLY A 30 -15.33 8.43 14.73
C GLY A 30 -14.97 8.18 13.26
N SER A 31 -15.39 9.09 12.39
CA SER A 31 -15.19 9.03 10.93
C SER A 31 -14.24 10.11 10.39
N GLY A 32 -13.80 11.06 11.22
CA GLY A 32 -13.03 12.22 10.76
C GLY A 32 -11.53 12.17 11.02
N ASN A 33 -11.02 11.06 11.57
CA ASN A 33 -9.59 10.89 11.78
C ASN A 33 -8.85 10.64 10.44
N SER A 34 -7.56 10.98 10.39
CA SER A 34 -6.70 10.63 9.27
C SER A 34 -5.32 10.12 9.72
N ILE A 35 -4.76 9.20 8.94
CA ILE A 35 -3.42 8.63 9.11
C ILE A 35 -2.70 8.80 7.77
N GLN A 36 -1.63 9.59 7.74
CA GLN A 36 -1.03 10.06 6.50
C GLN A 36 0.49 9.99 6.51
N ASN A 37 1.09 9.39 5.47
CA ASN A 37 2.54 9.38 5.28
C ASN A 37 3.33 8.83 6.48
N CYS A 38 2.77 7.85 7.20
CA CYS A 38 3.42 7.19 8.32
C CYS A 38 4.07 5.86 7.90
N ASN A 39 5.07 5.44 8.66
CA ASN A 39 5.61 4.07 8.60
C ASN A 39 5.14 3.29 9.84
N ILE A 40 4.38 2.22 9.64
CA ILE A 40 3.69 1.47 10.70
C ILE A 40 4.22 0.04 10.68
N GLU A 41 4.75 -0.42 11.80
CA GLU A 41 5.47 -1.70 11.90
C GLU A 41 5.13 -2.46 13.19
N ASN A 42 5.33 -3.79 13.17
CA ASN A 42 5.05 -4.76 14.25
C ASN A 42 3.57 -4.93 14.63
N ASN A 43 2.84 -3.84 14.81
CA ASN A 43 1.40 -3.83 15.00
C ASN A 43 0.78 -2.85 14.00
N GLY A 44 -0.24 -3.28 13.27
CA GLY A 44 -0.84 -2.46 12.22
C GLY A 44 -1.85 -1.45 12.74
N ILE A 45 -2.81 -1.12 11.88
CA ILE A 45 -3.93 -0.23 12.22
C ILE A 45 -5.13 -1.10 12.60
N TYR A 46 -5.63 -0.95 13.82
CA TYR A 46 -6.88 -1.54 14.27
C TYR A 46 -7.98 -0.48 14.30
N LEU A 47 -9.10 -0.77 13.65
CA LEU A 47 -10.28 0.08 13.62
C LEU A 47 -11.45 -0.66 14.23
N TYR A 48 -12.10 -0.04 15.20
CA TYR A 48 -13.34 -0.53 15.79
C TYR A 48 -14.40 0.55 15.70
N ASN A 49 -15.44 0.30 14.90
CA ASN A 49 -16.49 1.30 14.62
C ASN A 49 -15.91 2.66 14.17
N SER A 50 -14.84 2.63 13.37
CA SER A 50 -14.09 3.82 12.98
C SER A 50 -13.81 3.83 11.48
N SER A 51 -13.95 4.99 10.86
CA SER A 51 -13.83 5.13 9.40
C SER A 51 -12.87 6.26 9.01
N PRO A 52 -11.59 6.18 9.40
CA PRO A 52 -10.61 7.21 9.07
C PRO A 52 -10.26 7.26 7.59
N THR A 53 -9.59 8.34 7.18
CA THR A 53 -8.83 8.37 5.91
C THR A 53 -7.40 7.90 6.15
N ILE A 54 -6.97 6.86 5.44
CA ILE A 54 -5.63 6.28 5.54
C ILE A 54 -4.94 6.50 4.19
N THR A 55 -3.89 7.33 4.14
CA THR A 55 -3.27 7.71 2.87
C THR A 55 -1.75 7.78 2.90
N GLY A 56 -1.09 7.30 1.84
CA GLY A 56 0.37 7.50 1.70
C GLY A 56 1.21 6.72 2.72
N ASN A 57 0.63 5.76 3.45
CA ASN A 57 1.35 5.06 4.51
C ASN A 57 2.08 3.83 3.98
N THR A 58 3.18 3.48 4.65
CA THR A 58 3.81 2.16 4.55
C THR A 58 3.46 1.37 5.81
N ILE A 59 2.85 0.20 5.63
CA ILE A 59 2.39 -0.67 6.71
C ILE A 59 2.98 -2.06 6.50
N GLN A 60 3.89 -2.46 7.38
CA GLN A 60 4.68 -3.67 7.15
C GLN A 60 5.06 -4.44 8.42
N TYR A 61 5.34 -5.73 8.27
CA TYR A 61 5.77 -6.59 9.37
C TYR A 61 4.77 -6.63 10.54
N CYS A 62 3.47 -6.55 10.24
CA CYS A 62 2.38 -6.61 11.21
C CYS A 62 1.61 -7.93 11.13
N GLY A 63 0.84 -8.27 12.16
CA GLY A 63 -0.14 -9.37 12.06
C GLY A 63 -1.21 -9.05 11.01
N ASP A 64 -1.98 -7.99 11.23
CA ASP A 64 -2.82 -7.38 10.20
C ASP A 64 -2.21 -6.02 9.85
N GLY A 65 -2.07 -5.70 8.57
CA GLY A 65 -1.69 -4.34 8.15
C GLY A 65 -2.78 -3.35 8.54
N VAL A 66 -4.02 -3.60 8.09
CA VAL A 66 -5.22 -2.92 8.57
C VAL A 66 -6.26 -3.97 8.96
N TYR A 67 -6.70 -3.93 10.22
CA TYR A 67 -7.85 -4.70 10.69
C TYR A 67 -9.04 -3.77 10.90
N ALA A 68 -10.00 -3.81 9.97
CA ALA A 68 -11.26 -3.10 10.04
C ALA A 68 -12.32 -3.99 10.68
N ASP A 69 -12.76 -3.62 11.88
CA ASP A 69 -13.71 -4.38 12.69
C ASP A 69 -14.94 -3.55 13.04
N TYR A 70 -16.07 -4.24 13.18
CA TYR A 70 -17.37 -3.71 13.60
C TYR A 70 -17.78 -2.42 12.87
N TYR A 71 -18.33 -2.54 11.66
CA TYR A 71 -18.82 -1.43 10.83
C TYR A 71 -17.76 -0.35 10.50
N SER A 72 -16.49 -0.73 10.41
CA SER A 72 -15.40 0.19 10.03
C SER A 72 -15.28 0.29 8.51
N SER A 73 -15.36 1.50 7.97
CA SER A 73 -15.32 1.75 6.52
C SER A 73 -14.29 2.83 6.16
N PRO A 74 -12.98 2.60 6.45
CA PRO A 74 -11.95 3.58 6.16
C PRO A 74 -11.83 3.83 4.66
N LYS A 75 -11.47 5.06 4.29
CA LYS A 75 -11.06 5.39 2.93
C LYS A 75 -9.55 5.22 2.81
N MET A 76 -9.09 4.44 1.84
CA MET A 76 -7.69 4.06 1.70
C MET A 76 -7.17 4.41 0.31
N THR A 77 -6.18 5.29 0.24
CA THR A 77 -5.55 5.68 -1.03
C THR A 77 -4.05 5.76 -0.91
N ASN A 78 -3.33 5.37 -1.94
CA ASN A 78 -1.88 5.48 -1.99
C ASN A 78 -1.15 4.83 -0.78
N ASN A 79 -1.64 3.72 -0.22
CA ASN A 79 -0.91 2.98 0.82
C ASN A 79 -0.07 1.82 0.24
N LEU A 80 1.02 1.47 0.92
CA LEU A 80 1.78 0.24 0.73
C LEU A 80 1.52 -0.68 1.92
N LEU A 81 0.93 -1.84 1.70
CA LEU A 81 0.72 -2.85 2.72
C LEU A 81 1.51 -4.09 2.34
N GLN A 82 2.61 -4.36 3.05
CA GLN A 82 3.51 -5.45 2.67
C GLN A 82 4.10 -6.23 3.83
N ASN A 83 4.46 -7.49 3.62
CA ASN A 83 5.12 -8.33 4.63
C ASN A 83 4.33 -8.44 5.95
N ASN A 84 3.01 -8.34 5.90
CA ASN A 84 2.12 -8.60 7.04
C ASN A 84 1.58 -10.04 6.97
N SER A 85 0.88 -10.53 8.00
CA SER A 85 0.12 -11.78 7.84
C SER A 85 -1.07 -11.55 6.91
N TYR A 86 -1.91 -10.56 7.19
CA TYR A 86 -2.94 -10.08 6.26
C TYR A 86 -2.65 -8.64 5.86
N GLY A 87 -2.85 -8.31 4.58
CA GLY A 87 -2.78 -6.91 4.15
C GLY A 87 -3.92 -6.10 4.78
N ILE A 88 -5.16 -6.48 4.47
CA ILE A 88 -6.38 -5.90 5.01
C ILE A 88 -7.30 -7.02 5.47
N ARG A 89 -7.76 -6.98 6.72
CA ARG A 89 -8.77 -7.88 7.26
C ARG A 89 -10.03 -7.10 7.61
N CYS A 90 -11.18 -7.54 7.11
CA CYS A 90 -12.48 -6.89 7.29
C CYS A 90 -13.43 -7.85 8.01
N ASN A 91 -14.04 -7.38 9.10
CA ASN A 91 -14.95 -8.19 9.92
C ASN A 91 -16.21 -7.40 10.27
N SER A 92 -17.33 -8.11 10.43
CA SER A 92 -18.59 -7.61 11.01
C SER A 92 -19.11 -6.35 10.31
N GLY A 93 -19.46 -6.49 9.02
CA GLY A 93 -20.03 -5.40 8.22
C GLY A 93 -19.05 -4.30 7.79
N SER A 94 -17.74 -4.51 7.98
CA SER A 94 -16.72 -3.51 7.65
C SER A 94 -16.47 -3.44 6.14
N SER A 95 -16.49 -2.23 5.57
CA SER A 95 -16.50 -2.02 4.11
C SER A 95 -15.49 -0.94 3.70
N PRO A 96 -14.16 -1.19 3.86
CA PRO A 96 -13.13 -0.23 3.48
C PRO A 96 -13.19 0.08 1.97
N ASN A 97 -12.91 1.33 1.63
CA ASN A 97 -12.96 1.83 0.25
C ASN A 97 -11.55 2.16 -0.26
N LEU A 98 -11.07 1.32 -1.17
CA LEU A 98 -9.78 1.43 -1.88
C LEU A 98 -9.95 1.89 -3.34
N SER A 99 -11.18 2.17 -3.76
CA SER A 99 -11.45 2.66 -5.11
C SER A 99 -10.78 4.03 -5.31
N SER A 100 -9.96 4.13 -6.35
CA SER A 100 -9.11 5.30 -6.58
C SER A 100 -8.69 5.42 -8.04
N GLN A 101 -8.47 6.65 -8.49
CA GLN A 101 -7.96 6.93 -9.83
C GLN A 101 -6.44 6.70 -9.90
N PHE A 102 -5.91 6.53 -11.13
CA PHE A 102 -4.58 6.04 -11.54
C PHE A 102 -3.35 6.45 -10.71
N GLN A 103 -3.38 7.55 -9.95
CA GLN A 103 -2.25 8.06 -9.16
C GLN A 103 -2.41 7.86 -7.64
N ASN A 104 -3.55 7.36 -7.18
CA ASN A 104 -3.89 7.22 -5.76
C ASN A 104 -4.16 5.76 -5.35
N SER A 105 -3.72 4.80 -6.16
CA SER A 105 -3.98 3.39 -5.94
C SER A 105 -3.08 2.77 -4.88
N ASN A 106 -3.62 1.74 -4.21
CA ASN A 106 -2.92 1.03 -3.15
C ASN A 106 -2.11 -0.12 -3.72
N VAL A 107 -1.03 -0.48 -3.01
CA VAL A 107 -0.19 -1.63 -3.29
C VAL A 107 -0.28 -2.57 -2.09
N ILE A 108 -0.73 -3.80 -2.30
CA ILE A 108 -0.89 -4.82 -1.27
C ILE A 108 -0.12 -6.05 -1.72
N ARG A 109 1.07 -6.28 -1.13
CA ARG A 109 1.99 -7.31 -1.64
C ARG A 109 2.73 -8.08 -0.58
N SER A 110 3.21 -9.27 -0.89
CA SER A 110 4.12 -10.01 -0.01
C SER A 110 3.57 -10.28 1.40
N ASN A 111 2.25 -10.27 1.59
CA ASN A 111 1.63 -10.67 2.85
C ASN A 111 1.57 -12.21 2.91
N SER A 112 1.81 -12.82 4.07
CA SER A 112 1.98 -14.28 4.16
C SER A 112 0.66 -15.07 4.02
N ASN A 113 -0.48 -14.45 4.34
CA ASN A 113 -1.83 -14.91 4.02
C ASN A 113 -2.44 -13.99 2.94
N ASP A 114 -3.76 -13.76 2.96
CA ASP A 114 -4.43 -12.90 1.99
C ASP A 114 -3.91 -11.45 1.99
N GLY A 115 -3.89 -10.85 0.81
CA GLY A 115 -3.82 -9.41 0.67
C GLY A 115 -5.08 -8.74 1.21
N VAL A 116 -6.26 -9.30 0.94
CA VAL A 116 -7.55 -8.82 1.47
C VAL A 116 -8.41 -10.01 1.90
N TYR A 117 -8.81 -10.02 3.17
CA TYR A 117 -9.71 -11.02 3.74
C TYR A 117 -10.99 -10.35 4.25
N ALA A 118 -12.16 -10.76 3.75
CA ALA A 118 -13.46 -10.24 4.17
C ALA A 118 -14.35 -11.34 4.78
N ILE A 119 -14.97 -11.04 5.93
CA ILE A 119 -15.86 -11.97 6.61
C ILE A 119 -17.10 -11.28 7.22
N TYR A 120 -18.20 -12.04 7.35
CA TYR A 120 -19.41 -11.66 8.08
C TYR A 120 -20.04 -10.35 7.56
N GLY A 121 -20.44 -10.35 6.29
CA GLY A 121 -21.11 -9.22 5.65
C GLY A 121 -20.21 -8.02 5.35
N SER A 122 -18.89 -8.22 5.31
CA SER A 122 -17.92 -7.16 5.04
C SER A 122 -17.74 -6.96 3.54
N ASN A 123 -17.93 -5.75 3.02
CA ASN A 123 -17.97 -5.50 1.57
C ASN A 123 -16.87 -4.52 1.13
N PRO A 124 -15.57 -4.90 1.20
CA PRO A 124 -14.50 -4.01 0.78
C PRO A 124 -14.61 -3.69 -0.72
N ASN A 125 -14.45 -2.41 -1.04
CA ASN A 125 -14.47 -1.92 -2.41
C ASN A 125 -13.03 -1.62 -2.88
N LEU A 126 -12.44 -2.55 -3.63
CA LEU A 126 -11.12 -2.42 -4.27
C LEU A 126 -11.19 -1.76 -5.65
N GLY A 127 -12.34 -1.18 -6.01
CA GLY A 127 -12.55 -0.45 -7.24
C GLY A 127 -13.09 -1.29 -8.39
N SER A 128 -13.55 -0.57 -9.42
CA SER A 128 -14.02 -1.07 -10.71
C SER A 128 -13.84 0.00 -11.77
N GLY A 129 -13.82 -0.38 -13.05
CA GLY A 129 -13.62 0.53 -14.17
C GLY A 129 -12.35 1.38 -14.02
N SER A 130 -12.48 2.70 -14.15
CA SER A 130 -11.35 3.62 -13.94
C SER A 130 -10.93 3.80 -12.48
N ASN A 131 -11.76 3.36 -11.53
CA ASN A 131 -11.50 3.40 -10.09
C ASN A 131 -10.90 2.10 -9.53
N GLY A 132 -10.70 1.07 -10.37
CA GLY A 132 -9.79 -0.05 -10.08
C GLY A 132 -8.34 0.43 -10.09
N ARG A 133 -7.37 -0.48 -10.28
CA ARG A 133 -5.91 -0.23 -10.41
C ARG A 133 -5.11 -0.33 -9.12
N ASN A 134 -5.63 -0.96 -8.09
CA ASN A 134 -4.78 -1.47 -7.02
C ASN A 134 -3.86 -2.57 -7.55
N SER A 135 -2.66 -2.67 -6.97
CA SER A 135 -1.69 -3.73 -7.27
C SER A 135 -1.70 -4.72 -6.10
N ILE A 136 -2.23 -5.92 -6.32
CA ILE A 136 -2.45 -6.94 -5.30
C ILE A 136 -1.75 -8.23 -5.73
N TYR A 137 -0.52 -8.48 -5.26
CA TYR A 137 0.33 -9.53 -5.82
C TYR A 137 1.30 -10.11 -4.81
N SER A 138 1.79 -11.33 -5.08
CA SER A 138 2.75 -12.02 -4.19
C SER A 138 2.29 -12.17 -2.73
N ASN A 139 0.98 -12.08 -2.48
CA ASN A 139 0.42 -12.44 -1.19
C ASN A 139 0.33 -13.98 -1.10
N GLY A 140 -0.11 -14.49 0.05
CA GLY A 140 -0.50 -15.88 0.22
C GLY A 140 -1.53 -16.32 -0.82
N THR A 141 -1.76 -17.63 -0.88
CA THR A 141 -2.78 -18.22 -1.75
C THR A 141 -3.86 -18.81 -0.85
N PRO A 142 -5.09 -18.28 -0.86
CA PRO A 142 -5.63 -17.24 -1.74
C PRO A 142 -5.07 -15.82 -1.50
N ALA A 143 -5.07 -15.00 -2.56
CA ALA A 143 -4.63 -13.61 -2.50
C ALA A 143 -5.74 -12.70 -1.96
N ILE A 144 -7.00 -13.03 -2.26
CA ILE A 144 -8.17 -12.45 -1.63
C ILE A 144 -9.21 -13.53 -1.28
N SER A 145 -9.83 -13.38 -0.12
CA SER A 145 -10.86 -14.28 0.39
C SER A 145 -12.11 -13.53 0.79
N ASP A 146 -13.27 -14.07 0.39
CA ASP A 146 -14.59 -13.57 0.75
C ASP A 146 -15.43 -14.65 1.43
N VAL A 147 -15.84 -14.41 2.68
CA VAL A 147 -16.44 -15.43 3.53
C VAL A 147 -17.72 -14.91 4.20
N TYR A 148 -18.75 -15.75 4.28
CA TYR A 148 -20.00 -15.52 5.01
C TYR A 148 -20.75 -14.21 4.67
N SER A 149 -21.54 -14.26 3.58
CA SER A 149 -22.47 -13.22 3.12
C SER A 149 -21.82 -11.86 2.82
N SER A 150 -20.56 -11.90 2.39
CA SER A 150 -19.74 -10.74 2.04
C SER A 150 -19.70 -10.57 0.50
N TYR A 151 -19.19 -9.43 0.03
CA TYR A 151 -19.00 -9.14 -1.39
C TYR A 151 -17.78 -8.23 -1.61
N ILE A 152 -16.77 -8.72 -2.32
CA ILE A 152 -15.59 -7.93 -2.69
C ILE A 152 -15.75 -7.40 -4.12
N THR A 153 -15.78 -6.08 -4.26
CA THR A 153 -15.62 -5.43 -5.57
C THR A 153 -14.13 -5.29 -5.86
N ALA A 154 -13.61 -6.00 -6.86
CA ALA A 154 -12.18 -6.04 -7.18
C ALA A 154 -11.88 -6.01 -8.69
N ALA A 155 -12.81 -5.50 -9.49
CA ALA A 155 -12.63 -5.38 -10.93
C ALA A 155 -11.49 -4.41 -11.28
N ASN A 156 -10.83 -4.66 -12.40
CA ASN A 156 -9.78 -3.80 -12.96
C ASN A 156 -8.58 -3.55 -12.04
N ASN A 157 -8.21 -4.53 -11.23
CA ASN A 157 -6.96 -4.53 -10.44
C ASN A 157 -5.86 -5.37 -11.11
N TRP A 158 -4.61 -5.14 -10.71
CA TRP A 158 -3.47 -5.95 -11.16
C TRP A 158 -3.11 -7.00 -10.12
N TRP A 159 -3.01 -8.26 -10.55
CA TRP A 159 -2.87 -9.42 -9.67
C TRP A 159 -1.46 -10.04 -9.67
N GLY A 160 -0.47 -9.33 -10.23
CA GLY A 160 0.89 -9.86 -10.41
C GLY A 160 1.12 -10.57 -11.74
N THR A 161 0.05 -10.91 -12.45
CA THR A 161 0.08 -11.57 -13.76
C THR A 161 -1.09 -11.10 -14.62
N ALA A 162 -0.93 -11.17 -15.95
CA ALA A 162 -1.97 -10.83 -16.91
C ALA A 162 -3.14 -11.85 -16.91
N THR A 163 -2.93 -13.04 -16.33
CA THR A 163 -3.97 -14.07 -16.23
C THR A 163 -3.87 -14.70 -14.84
N PRO A 164 -4.50 -14.11 -13.80
CA PRO A 164 -4.43 -14.65 -12.46
C PRO A 164 -5.09 -16.03 -12.38
N PRO A 165 -4.42 -17.02 -11.75
CA PRO A 165 -5.02 -18.33 -11.59
C PRO A 165 -6.21 -18.26 -10.62
N PRO A 166 -7.25 -19.11 -10.81
CA PRO A 166 -8.44 -19.12 -9.94
C PRO A 166 -8.12 -19.29 -8.45
N SER A 167 -7.00 -19.94 -8.10
CA SER A 167 -6.56 -20.11 -6.71
C SER A 167 -6.28 -18.80 -5.97
N MET A 168 -6.12 -17.68 -6.68
CA MET A 168 -5.96 -16.36 -6.07
C MET A 168 -7.25 -15.85 -5.40
N PHE A 169 -8.40 -16.40 -5.77
CA PHE A 169 -9.72 -15.92 -5.36
C PHE A 169 -10.44 -17.03 -4.62
N TYR A 170 -10.71 -16.84 -3.34
CA TYR A 170 -11.44 -17.81 -2.53
C TYR A 170 -12.77 -17.24 -2.06
N THR A 171 -13.83 -18.03 -2.17
CA THR A 171 -15.16 -17.66 -1.69
C THR A 171 -15.79 -18.79 -0.88
N PHE A 172 -16.41 -18.46 0.25
CA PHE A 172 -17.24 -19.39 1.02
C PHE A 172 -18.51 -18.70 1.50
N TYR A 173 -19.65 -19.03 0.88
CA TYR A 173 -20.91 -18.29 1.03
C TYR A 173 -20.75 -16.78 0.75
N GLY A 174 -19.94 -16.45 -0.26
CA GLY A 174 -19.52 -15.10 -0.58
C GLY A 174 -19.38 -14.90 -2.09
N SER A 175 -18.91 -13.74 -2.52
CA SER A 175 -18.70 -13.41 -3.93
C SER A 175 -17.58 -12.38 -4.13
N ILE A 176 -16.79 -12.57 -5.19
CA ILE A 176 -15.71 -11.67 -5.59
C ILE A 176 -15.93 -11.32 -7.06
N ASP A 177 -16.05 -10.03 -7.37
CA ASP A 177 -15.95 -9.53 -8.75
C ASP A 177 -14.52 -9.10 -9.03
N HIS A 178 -13.75 -9.92 -9.74
CA HIS A 178 -12.37 -9.59 -10.14
C HIS A 178 -12.25 -9.29 -11.64
N SER A 179 -13.36 -9.00 -12.32
CA SER A 179 -13.39 -8.88 -13.78
C SER A 179 -12.51 -7.76 -14.36
N GLY A 180 -12.02 -7.95 -15.58
CA GLY A 180 -11.27 -6.92 -16.31
C GLY A 180 -9.87 -6.66 -15.76
N GLU A 181 -9.21 -7.73 -15.31
CA GLU A 181 -7.87 -7.75 -14.74
C GLU A 181 -6.87 -6.98 -15.61
N LEU A 182 -6.01 -6.20 -14.95
CA LEU A 182 -4.98 -5.46 -15.66
C LEU A 182 -3.87 -6.41 -16.12
N THR A 183 -3.36 -6.19 -17.33
CA THR A 183 -2.27 -6.99 -17.91
C THR A 183 -0.88 -6.57 -17.43
N SER A 184 -0.76 -5.39 -16.81
CA SER A 184 0.50 -4.83 -16.30
C SER A 184 0.28 -4.07 -14.99
N ASN A 185 1.32 -3.98 -14.16
CA ASN A 185 1.29 -3.26 -12.89
C ASN A 185 1.08 -1.75 -13.10
N PRO A 186 -0.05 -1.17 -12.66
CA PRO A 186 -0.29 0.28 -12.77
C PRO A 186 0.54 1.10 -11.76
N ASN A 187 1.11 0.47 -10.72
CA ASN A 187 1.83 1.14 -9.63
C ASN A 187 3.33 0.78 -9.60
N TYR A 188 3.93 0.43 -10.74
CA TYR A 188 5.33 -0.02 -10.84
C TYR A 188 6.33 0.98 -10.24
N SER A 189 6.10 2.27 -10.43
CA SER A 189 7.07 3.33 -10.06
C SER A 189 6.88 3.90 -8.66
N ILE A 190 5.76 3.63 -7.98
CA ILE A 190 5.33 4.45 -6.83
C ILE A 190 5.90 3.90 -5.51
N LYS A 191 6.19 2.59 -5.39
CA LYS A 191 6.50 1.96 -4.08
C LYS A 191 7.50 0.81 -4.10
N THR A 192 8.30 0.71 -5.15
CA THR A 192 9.40 -0.27 -5.29
C THR A 192 10.73 0.22 -4.71
N PHE A 193 10.72 1.15 -3.76
CA PHE A 193 11.89 1.34 -2.88
C PHE A 193 11.99 0.13 -1.93
N ASP A 194 12.25 -1.05 -2.50
CA ASP A 194 13.18 -1.96 -1.85
C ASP A 194 14.52 -1.24 -1.94
N GLU A 195 15.20 -1.02 -0.81
CA GLU A 195 16.51 -0.33 -0.74
C GLU A 195 17.60 -1.01 -1.61
N ASN A 196 17.27 -2.12 -2.31
CA ASN A 196 18.13 -2.88 -3.21
C ASN A 196 17.54 -3.21 -4.60
N SER A 197 16.37 -2.70 -5.03
CA SER A 197 15.84 -3.03 -6.37
C SER A 197 16.20 -2.00 -7.44
N THR A 198 17.15 -2.35 -8.30
CA THR A 198 17.55 -1.58 -9.50
C THR A 198 16.59 -1.75 -10.68
N ALA A 199 15.50 -2.51 -10.53
CA ALA A 199 14.59 -2.86 -11.63
C ALA A 199 13.64 -1.72 -12.05
N GLY A 200 13.55 -0.62 -11.29
CA GLY A 200 12.63 0.49 -11.54
C GLY A 200 13.16 1.62 -12.43
N ILE A 201 14.47 1.68 -12.71
CA ILE A 201 15.13 2.80 -13.43
C ILE A 201 15.66 2.35 -14.79
N GLN A 202 14.84 1.63 -15.56
CA GLN A 202 15.12 1.34 -16.97
C GLN A 202 14.16 2.08 -17.90
N ALA A 203 14.02 3.39 -17.66
CA ALA A 203 13.54 4.32 -18.67
C ALA A 203 14.72 5.17 -19.17
N ASN A 204 15.40 4.66 -20.21
CA ASN A 204 16.16 5.40 -21.22
C ASN A 204 17.13 6.53 -20.78
N LEU A 205 18.02 6.27 -19.82
CA LEU A 205 19.29 7.00 -19.72
C LEU A 205 20.41 5.99 -19.37
N SER A 206 21.52 6.02 -20.11
CA SER A 206 22.65 5.10 -19.93
C SER A 206 23.24 5.24 -18.52
N TYR A 207 22.92 4.30 -17.64
CA TYR A 207 23.25 4.32 -16.20
C TYR A 207 24.75 4.43 -15.92
N LYS A 208 25.59 3.96 -16.85
CA LYS A 208 27.05 3.97 -16.72
C LYS A 208 27.65 5.37 -16.93
N ALA A 209 27.09 6.15 -17.86
CA ALA A 209 27.58 7.51 -18.12
C ALA A 209 27.29 8.43 -16.92
N ILE A 210 26.08 8.33 -16.37
CA ILE A 210 25.65 9.15 -15.23
C ILE A 210 26.41 8.78 -13.95
N SER A 211 26.71 7.50 -13.71
CA SER A 211 27.47 7.09 -12.52
C SER A 211 28.90 7.62 -12.53
N ASP A 212 29.57 7.58 -13.69
CA ASP A 212 30.96 8.00 -13.81
C ASP A 212 31.08 9.54 -13.67
N GLU A 213 30.12 10.28 -14.25
CA GLU A 213 30.06 11.75 -14.16
C GLU A 213 29.75 12.25 -12.75
N ILE A 214 28.82 11.60 -12.03
CA ILE A 214 28.50 11.94 -10.64
C ILE A 214 29.70 11.64 -9.73
N ASN A 215 30.39 10.52 -9.94
CA ASN A 215 31.59 10.18 -9.16
C ASN A 215 32.72 11.19 -9.40
N GLU A 216 32.93 11.61 -10.65
CA GLU A 216 33.90 12.65 -10.99
C GLU A 216 33.56 14.01 -10.33
N ALA A 217 32.29 14.42 -10.37
CA ALA A 217 31.84 15.64 -9.71
C ALA A 217 32.00 15.57 -8.18
N LEU A 218 31.74 14.40 -7.58
CA LEU A 218 31.89 14.17 -6.15
C LEU A 218 33.36 14.23 -5.70
N ASP A 219 34.28 13.68 -6.48
CA ASP A 219 35.71 13.77 -6.17
C ASP A 219 36.22 15.21 -6.29
N LYS A 220 35.77 15.96 -7.30
CA LYS A 220 36.06 17.40 -7.40
C LYS A 220 35.48 18.21 -6.23
N GLN A 221 34.32 17.82 -5.71
CA GLN A 221 33.73 18.44 -4.53
C GLN A 221 34.55 18.17 -3.27
N LYS A 222 35.07 16.94 -3.08
CA LYS A 222 35.97 16.60 -1.97
C LYS A 222 37.26 17.44 -2.00
N ASP A 223 37.74 17.74 -3.21
CA ASP A 223 38.89 18.62 -3.45
C ASP A 223 38.55 20.12 -3.39
N LYS A 224 37.31 20.49 -3.02
CA LYS A 224 36.79 21.86 -2.95
C LYS A 224 36.80 22.62 -4.28
N LYS A 225 36.81 21.92 -5.41
CA LYS A 225 36.76 22.46 -6.78
C LYS A 225 35.32 22.56 -7.27
N TYR A 226 34.54 23.42 -6.63
CA TYR A 226 33.09 23.46 -6.81
C TYR A 226 32.64 23.88 -8.23
N ASP A 227 33.34 24.83 -8.86
CA ASP A 227 32.99 25.30 -10.21
C ASP A 227 33.22 24.22 -11.28
N GLU A 228 34.26 23.40 -11.10
CA GLU A 228 34.57 22.27 -11.97
C GLU A 228 33.60 21.10 -11.75
N ALA A 229 33.17 20.87 -10.50
CA ALA A 229 32.15 19.89 -10.16
C ALA A 229 30.81 20.23 -10.82
N ILE A 230 30.41 21.51 -10.78
CA ILE A 230 29.19 22.00 -11.45
C ILE A 230 29.31 21.84 -12.97
N SER A 231 30.46 22.19 -13.56
CA SER A 231 30.68 22.06 -15.01
C SER A 231 30.65 20.61 -15.49
N SER A 232 31.12 19.65 -14.68
CA SER A 232 31.02 18.21 -14.99
C SER A 232 29.57 17.73 -15.03
N LEU A 233 28.67 18.32 -14.24
CA LEU A 233 27.25 17.97 -14.22
C LEU A 233 26.42 18.61 -15.33
N VAL A 234 26.87 19.74 -15.91
CA VAL A 234 26.13 20.48 -16.94
C VAL A 234 26.34 19.90 -18.35
N LYS A 235 27.44 19.20 -18.61
CA LYS A 235 27.74 18.59 -19.93
C LYS A 235 26.76 17.47 -20.34
N SER A 236 25.94 16.95 -19.42
CA SER A 236 25.00 15.85 -19.68
C SER A 236 23.59 16.28 -20.10
N GLN A 237 23.34 17.58 -20.29
CA GLN A 237 22.02 18.13 -20.69
C GLN A 237 21.95 18.71 -22.11
N THR A 238 22.95 18.46 -22.96
CA THR A 238 22.96 18.79 -24.40
C THR A 238 23.27 17.57 -25.22
#